data_AF-A0A352VHQ0-F1
#
_entry.id   AF-A0A352VHQ0-F1
#
_cell.length_a   1.000
_cell.length_b   1.000
_cell.length_c   1.000
_cell.angle_alpha   90.00
_cell.angle_beta   90.00
_cell.angle_gamma   90.00
#
_symmetry.space_group_name_H-M   'P 1'
#
loop_
_entity.id
_entity.type
_entity.pdbx_description
1 polymer ?
#
loop_
_entity_poly.entity_id
_entity_poly.type
_entity_poly.pdbx_seq_one_letter_code
_entity_poly.pdbx_strand_id
1 'polypeptide(L)' 'SRHDAPTKVTTDSGIEVEPCYGSQDAADQPGSFPFTRGIYPDMYRGRVWTMRQYA' A
#
# COMPACT_ATOMS: atom_id res chain seq x y z
N SER A 1 -4.55 -24.35 -29.02
CA SER A 1 -3.73 -23.48 -28.17
C SER A 1 -4.62 -22.99 -27.04
N ARG A 2 -4.54 -23.58 -25.85
CA ARG A 2 -5.41 -23.19 -24.73
C ARG A 2 -4.62 -22.21 -23.87
N HIS A 3 -5.03 -20.95 -23.87
CA HIS A 3 -4.64 -20.04 -22.80
C HIS A 3 -5.31 -20.57 -21.53
N ASP A 4 -4.53 -21.18 -20.64
CA ASP A 4 -5.00 -21.47 -19.29
C ASP A 4 -5.34 -20.12 -18.64
N ALA A 5 -6.58 -19.95 -18.17
CA ALA A 5 -6.96 -18.73 -17.48
C ALA A 5 -6.13 -18.61 -16.19
N PRO A 6 -5.65 -17.41 -15.81
CA PRO A 6 -4.90 -17.26 -14.58
C PRO A 6 -5.78 -17.65 -13.39
N THR A 7 -5.32 -18.61 -12.59
CA THR A 7 -5.95 -18.95 -11.31
C THR A 7 -5.99 -17.69 -10.43
N LYS A 8 -7.18 -17.35 -9.91
CA LYS A 8 -7.35 -16.18 -9.03
C LYS A 8 -6.47 -16.32 -7.78
N VAL A 9 -5.65 -15.31 -7.50
CA VAL A 9 -4.82 -15.24 -6.30
C VAL A 9 -5.56 -14.44 -5.25
N THR A 10 -5.58 -14.93 -4.01
CA THR A 10 -6.32 -14.31 -2.90
C THR A 10 -5.41 -14.14 -1.69
N THR A 11 -5.55 -13.03 -0.95
CA THR A 11 -4.84 -12.81 0.32
C THR A 11 -5.41 -13.67 1.46
N ASP A 12 -4.71 -13.72 2.60
CA ASP A 12 -5.19 -14.35 3.83
C ASP A 12 -6.55 -13.81 4.33
N SER A 13 -6.85 -12.57 3.97
CA SER A 13 -8.06 -11.84 4.31
C SER A 13 -9.17 -12.02 3.27
N GLY A 14 -8.97 -12.81 2.22
CA GLY A 14 -9.97 -13.10 1.20
C GLY A 14 -10.07 -12.08 0.06
N ILE A 15 -9.12 -11.14 -0.06
CA ILE A 15 -9.13 -10.12 -1.13
C ILE A 15 -8.50 -10.70 -2.39
N GLU A 16 -9.22 -10.69 -3.50
CA GLU A 16 -8.70 -11.11 -4.81
C GLU A 16 -7.66 -10.10 -5.33
N VAL A 17 -6.53 -10.61 -5.81
CA VAL A 17 -5.41 -9.84 -6.36
C VAL A 17 -5.39 -9.98 -7.87
N GLU A 18 -5.49 -8.86 -8.58
CA GLU A 18 -5.44 -8.83 -10.04
C GLU A 18 -4.01 -9.11 -10.56
N PRO A 19 -3.84 -9.79 -11.71
CA PRO A 19 -2.51 -10.10 -12.24
C PRO A 19 -1.67 -8.86 -12.59
N CYS A 20 -2.32 -7.74 -12.93
CA CYS A 20 -1.65 -6.48 -13.17
C CYS A 20 -2.52 -5.30 -12.73
N TYR A 21 -1.90 -4.33 -12.06
CA TYR A 21 -2.54 -3.06 -11.72
C TYR A 21 -2.03 -1.97 -12.66
N GLY A 22 -2.94 -1.25 -13.30
CA GLY A 22 -2.63 -0.13 -14.19
C GLY A 22 -2.13 1.11 -13.44
N SER A 23 -1.90 2.21 -14.17
CA SER A 23 -1.60 3.49 -13.55
C SER A 23 -2.80 3.96 -12.72
N GLN A 24 -2.55 4.29 -11.46
CA GLN A 24 -3.56 4.86 -10.58
C GLN A 24 -3.37 6.39 -10.48
N ASP A 25 -4.48 7.09 -10.28
CA ASP A 25 -4.54 8.55 -10.15
C ASP A 25 -3.68 9.10 -9.00
N ALA A 26 -3.49 10.42 -9.02
CA ALA A 26 -2.66 11.17 -8.07
C ALA A 26 -3.04 10.89 -6.60
N ALA A 27 -2.03 10.64 -5.78
CA ALA A 27 -2.16 10.43 -4.35
C ALA A 27 -2.44 11.75 -3.59
N ASP A 28 -3.24 11.66 -2.53
CA ASP A 28 -3.38 12.75 -1.54
C ASP A 28 -2.03 13.17 -0.94
N GLN A 29 -1.95 14.38 -0.40
CA GLN A 29 -0.74 14.85 0.29
C GLN A 29 -0.64 14.27 1.71
N PRO A 30 0.57 13.94 2.20
CA PRO A 30 0.79 13.58 3.59
C PRO A 30 0.62 14.81 4.50
N GLY A 31 0.20 14.60 5.76
CA GLY A 31 0.00 15.68 6.73
C GLY A 31 -1.34 16.41 6.63
N SER A 32 -2.21 16.02 5.70
CA SER A 32 -3.59 16.51 5.59
C SER A 32 -4.60 15.40 5.81
N PHE A 33 -5.75 15.73 6.40
CA PHE A 33 -6.91 14.82 6.49
C PHE A 33 -7.26 14.30 5.09
N PRO A 34 -7.53 12.99 4.90
CA PRO A 34 -7.79 11.95 5.91
C PRO A 34 -6.53 11.22 6.45
N PHE A 35 -5.34 11.74 6.18
CA PHE A 35 -4.05 11.18 6.62
C PHE A 35 -3.72 9.78 6.09
N THR A 36 -4.38 9.33 5.01
CA THR A 36 -4.12 8.05 4.33
C THR A 36 -2.64 7.90 3.93
N ARG A 37 -1.96 9.01 3.62
CA ARG A 37 -0.55 9.04 3.21
C ARG A 37 0.43 9.38 4.35
N GLY A 38 -0.07 9.55 5.57
CA GLY A 38 0.73 9.88 6.76
C GLY A 38 0.26 11.15 7.47
N ILE A 39 0.56 11.24 8.76
CA ILE A 39 0.13 12.36 9.64
C ILE A 39 1.06 13.57 9.61
N TYR A 40 2.30 13.41 9.15
CA TYR A 40 3.29 14.49 9.07
C TYR A 40 3.62 14.78 7.60
N PRO A 41 3.77 16.06 7.17
CA PRO A 41 4.09 16.38 5.78
C PRO A 41 5.44 15.84 5.29
N ASP A 42 6.42 15.72 6.18
CA ASP A 42 7.79 15.29 5.91
C ASP A 42 8.05 13.81 6.21
N MET A 43 7.18 13.17 7.00
CA MET A 43 7.26 11.75 7.39
C MET A 43 8.69 11.36 7.81
N TYR A 44 9.19 10.22 7.29
CA TYR A 44 10.51 9.70 7.59
C TYR A 44 11.67 10.49 6.98
N ARG A 45 11.39 11.52 6.15
CA ARG A 45 12.42 12.47 5.71
C ARG A 45 12.79 13.46 6.80
N GLY A 46 11.86 13.78 7.71
CA GLY A 46 12.10 14.64 8.87
C GLY A 46 12.53 13.85 10.11
N ARG A 47 11.84 12.75 10.41
CA ARG A 47 12.17 11.86 11.54
C ARG A 47 11.87 10.41 11.21
N VAL A 48 12.89 9.55 11.28
CA VAL A 48 12.74 8.09 11.14
C VAL A 48 11.82 7.51 12.22
N TRP A 49 11.16 6.39 11.93
CA TRP A 49 10.34 5.71 12.93
C TRP A 49 11.19 5.31 14.15
N THR A 50 10.59 5.35 15.33
CA THR A 50 11.26 4.85 16.53
C THR A 50 11.42 3.34 16.44
N MET A 51 12.66 2.86 16.42
CA MET A 51 12.96 1.44 16.58
C MET A 51 12.76 1.07 18.05
N ARG A 52 11.64 0.40 18.36
CA ARG A 52 11.30 -0.04 19.72
C ARG A 52 11.69 -1.50 19.89
N GLN A 53 12.73 -1.75 20.69
CA GLN A 53 13.07 -3.10 21.13
C GLN A 53 12.25 -3.43 22.38
N TYR A 54 11.57 -4.57 22.34
CA TYR A 54 10.93 -5.15 23.51
C TYR A 54 11.92 -6.14 24.14
N ALA A 55 12.09 -6.04 25.44
CA ALA A 55 12.92 -6.95 26.24
C ALA A 55 12.02 -7.93 26.99
#